data_AF-A0AAX1T0D0-F1
#
_entry.id   AF-A0AAX1T0D0-F1
#
_cell.length_a   1.000
_cell.length_b   1.000
_cell.length_c   1.000
_cell.angle_alpha   90.00
_cell.angle_beta   90.00
_cell.angle_gamma   90.00
#
_symmetry.space_group_name_H-M   'P 1'
#
loop_
_entity.id
_entity.type
_entity.pdbx_description
1 polymer ?
#
loop_
_entity_poly.entity_id
_entity_poly.type
_entity_poly.pdbx_seq_one_letter_code
_entity_poly.pdbx_strand_id
1 'polypeptide(L)'
;MKYKKIIYIFFISLFIVGCQSEVSKANSVEEYIPSHLMNAEVTADIMTLEFPYEIKEKLEKIGNKMSDSITNNLDWYLKYAEEEIIPKKTFPYHQNLGITKEEYDFMIDKMDNAEYINTKDGKLFFKKKDREIQILSDENLNLIKNIRIDTEKNTIKTPLGECEYEGEIKASDEQKATGPWSGKMWTLKSNGLLYHFSLGKLKNINKSIIYISIKGIYKDSIINTEEAVEFHSVS
;
A
#
# COMPACT_ATOMS: atom_id res chain seq x y z
N MET A 1 -8.50 -17.44 -21.52
CA MET A 1 -9.09 -17.33 -20.16
C MET A 1 -8.65 -16.02 -19.55
N LYS A 2 -9.58 -15.09 -19.32
CA LYS A 2 -9.28 -13.79 -18.67
C LYS A 2 -9.22 -14.05 -17.16
N TYR A 3 -8.03 -14.01 -16.56
CA TYR A 3 -7.88 -14.03 -15.11
C TYR A 3 -8.62 -12.81 -14.55
N LYS A 4 -9.71 -13.04 -13.80
CA LYS A 4 -10.36 -11.99 -13.02
C LYS A 4 -9.31 -11.53 -12.00
N LYS A 5 -8.90 -10.26 -12.07
CA LYS A 5 -8.02 -9.66 -11.07
C LYS A 5 -8.70 -9.81 -9.71
N ILE A 6 -7.97 -10.42 -8.78
CA ILE A 6 -8.43 -10.70 -7.42
C ILE A 6 -8.47 -9.36 -6.69
N ILE A 7 -9.64 -8.97 -6.20
CA ILE A 7 -9.81 -7.79 -5.34
C ILE A 7 -9.68 -8.30 -3.92
N TYR A 8 -8.48 -8.20 -3.36
CA TYR A 8 -8.32 -8.36 -1.93
C TYR A 8 -8.78 -7.07 -1.27
N ILE A 9 -9.87 -7.12 -0.50
CA ILE A 9 -10.25 -5.99 0.34
C ILE A 9 -9.33 -6.01 1.59
N PHE A 10 -8.07 -5.63 1.42
CA PHE A 10 -7.14 -5.52 2.55
C PHE A 10 -7.12 -4.10 3.09
N PHE A 11 -7.58 -3.97 4.32
CA PHE A 11 -7.18 -2.88 5.20
C PHE A 11 -6.01 -3.38 6.05
N ILE A 12 -4.81 -3.45 5.47
CA ILE A 12 -3.62 -3.25 6.28
C ILE A 12 -3.72 -1.80 6.76
N SER A 13 -4.33 -1.63 7.93
CA SER A 13 -4.19 -0.43 8.73
C SER A 13 -2.70 -0.31 9.01
N LEU A 14 -1.99 0.47 8.18
CA LEU A 14 -0.79 1.10 8.65
C LEU A 14 -1.24 1.91 9.86
N PHE A 15 -0.97 1.41 11.06
CA PHE A 15 -1.13 2.15 12.31
C PHE A 15 -0.15 3.31 12.26
N ILE A 16 -0.53 4.38 11.57
CA ILE A 16 0.22 5.63 11.54
C ILE A 16 -0.06 6.29 12.87
N VAL A 17 0.83 6.04 13.84
CA VAL A 17 0.99 6.92 15.00
C VAL A 17 1.63 8.19 14.48
N GLY A 18 0.78 9.09 13.97
CA GLY A 18 1.21 10.42 13.53
C GLY A 18 1.54 11.26 14.76
N CYS A 19 2.80 11.26 15.17
CA CYS A 19 3.33 12.37 15.92
C CYS A 19 3.63 13.48 14.90
N GLN A 20 2.77 14.50 14.81
CA GLN A 20 3.08 15.69 14.02
C GLN A 20 4.22 16.44 14.72
N SER A 21 5.47 16.17 14.34
CA SER A 21 6.57 17.10 14.59
C SER A 21 6.68 18.07 13.43
N GLU A 22 6.96 19.34 13.74
CA GLU A 22 7.06 20.42 12.75
C GLU A 22 8.03 20.09 11.60
N VAL A 23 7.59 20.47 10.41
CA VAL A 23 8.03 20.00 9.10
C VAL A 23 9.44 20.51 8.76
N SER A 24 10.38 19.59 8.53
CA SER A 24 11.48 19.83 7.59
C SER A 24 10.89 19.78 6.17
N LYS A 25 10.65 20.94 5.56
CA LYS A 25 10.10 21.08 4.19
C LYS A 25 11.04 20.58 3.09
N ALA A 26 12.27 20.20 3.41
CA ALA A 26 13.21 19.61 2.45
C ALA A 26 12.98 18.09 2.38
N ASN A 27 12.67 17.59 1.19
CA ASN A 27 12.35 16.19 0.95
C ASN A 27 13.64 15.36 1.01
N SER A 28 13.95 14.75 2.16
CA SER A 28 15.09 13.81 2.30
C SER A 28 14.76 12.39 1.79
N VAL A 29 14.07 12.25 0.66
CA VAL A 29 13.80 10.92 0.08
C VAL A 29 15.10 10.22 -0.34
N GLU A 30 16.19 10.96 -0.51
CA GLU A 30 17.54 10.43 -0.72
C GLU A 30 18.01 9.48 0.38
N GLU A 31 17.45 9.55 1.59
CA GLU A 31 17.73 8.57 2.65
C GLU A 31 17.19 7.18 2.29
N TYR A 32 16.09 7.11 1.53
CA TYR A 32 15.43 5.87 1.12
C TYR A 32 15.75 5.48 -0.33
N ILE A 33 16.16 6.45 -1.16
CA ILE A 33 16.66 6.22 -2.52
C ILE A 33 18.05 6.85 -2.62
N PRO A 34 19.09 6.15 -2.16
CA PRO A 34 20.46 6.65 -2.16
C PRO A 34 20.93 7.09 -3.54
N SER A 35 21.84 8.07 -3.57
CA SER A 35 22.40 8.61 -4.81
C SER A 35 23.12 7.58 -5.69
N HIS A 36 23.67 6.51 -5.12
CA HIS A 36 24.34 5.45 -5.89
C HIS A 36 23.37 4.62 -6.74
N LEU A 37 22.07 4.64 -6.44
CA LEU A 37 21.04 3.99 -7.27
C LEU A 37 20.61 4.84 -8.47
N MET A 38 21.05 6.10 -8.54
CA MET A 38 20.65 7.00 -9.63
C MET A 38 21.25 6.53 -10.95
N ASN A 39 20.37 6.35 -11.94
CA ASN A 39 20.65 5.77 -13.25
C ASN A 39 21.06 4.29 -13.23
N ALA A 40 20.79 3.58 -12.12
CA ALA A 40 20.96 2.15 -12.03
C ALA A 40 19.62 1.41 -12.18
N GLU A 41 19.69 0.21 -12.75
CA GLU A 41 18.64 -0.79 -12.58
C GLU A 41 18.83 -1.50 -11.24
N VAL A 42 17.76 -1.65 -10.49
CA VAL A 42 17.75 -2.30 -9.17
C VAL A 42 16.76 -3.44 -9.21
N THR A 43 17.20 -4.64 -8.81
CA THR A 43 16.27 -5.74 -8.56
C THR A 43 15.45 -5.41 -7.31
N ALA A 44 14.13 -5.55 -7.43
CA ALA A 44 13.20 -5.34 -6.35
C ALA A 44 12.43 -6.63 -6.07
N ASP A 45 12.36 -7.01 -4.80
CA ASP A 45 11.57 -8.13 -4.33
C ASP A 45 10.11 -7.70 -4.32
N ILE A 46 9.25 -8.39 -5.06
CA ILE A 46 7.80 -8.19 -5.05
C ILE A 46 7.24 -8.98 -3.88
N MET A 47 6.78 -8.23 -2.89
CA MET A 47 6.36 -8.76 -1.61
C MET A 47 4.86 -9.06 -1.65
N THR A 48 4.49 -10.32 -1.43
CA THR A 48 3.08 -10.76 -1.43
C THR A 48 2.75 -11.61 -0.20
N LEU A 49 1.53 -11.49 0.30
CA LEU A 49 1.02 -12.40 1.30
C LEU A 49 0.72 -13.75 0.64
N GLU A 50 1.41 -14.79 1.08
CA GLU A 50 1.15 -16.15 0.63
C GLU A 50 0.52 -16.98 1.75
N PHE A 51 -0.47 -17.78 1.36
CA PHE A 51 -1.20 -18.66 2.26
C PHE A 51 -1.24 -20.06 1.68
N PRO A 52 -1.34 -21.11 2.53
CA PRO A 52 -1.67 -22.45 2.06
C PRO A 52 -2.92 -22.42 1.16
N TYR A 53 -2.94 -23.24 0.12
CA TYR A 53 -3.98 -23.21 -0.92
C TYR A 53 -5.41 -23.20 -0.34
N GLU A 54 -5.69 -24.05 0.65
CA GLU A 54 -7.01 -24.12 1.30
C GLU A 54 -7.41 -22.82 2.02
N ILE A 55 -6.43 -22.16 2.66
CA ILE A 55 -6.63 -20.88 3.33
C ILE A 55 -6.87 -19.79 2.28
N LYS A 56 -6.06 -19.77 1.22
CA LYS A 56 -6.20 -18.83 0.11
C LYS A 56 -7.57 -18.93 -0.55
N GLU A 57 -8.00 -20.15 -0.88
CA GLU A 57 -9.31 -20.40 -1.50
C GLU A 57 -10.46 -19.92 -0.58
N LYS A 58 -10.35 -20.15 0.74
CA LYS A 58 -11.35 -19.69 1.70
C LYS A 58 -11.37 -18.16 1.81
N LEU A 59 -10.21 -17.53 1.89
CA LEU A 59 -10.08 -16.06 1.91
C LEU A 59 -10.64 -15.43 0.63
N GLU A 60 -10.39 -16.02 -0.53
CA GLU A 60 -10.94 -15.57 -1.80
C GLU A 60 -12.48 -15.65 -1.82
N LYS A 61 -13.06 -16.75 -1.33
CA LYS A 61 -14.53 -16.88 -1.22
C LYS A 61 -15.13 -15.81 -0.30
N ILE A 62 -14.52 -15.57 0.86
CA ILE A 62 -14.95 -14.54 1.82
C ILE A 62 -14.83 -13.15 1.20
N GLY A 63 -13.69 -12.85 0.58
CA GLY A 63 -13.44 -11.56 -0.08
C GLY A 63 -14.42 -11.26 -1.20
N ASN A 64 -14.74 -12.26 -2.03
CA ASN A 64 -15.74 -12.11 -3.11
C ASN A 64 -17.14 -11.82 -2.55
N LYS A 65 -17.60 -12.58 -1.54
CA LYS A 65 -18.88 -12.31 -0.86
C LYS A 65 -18.94 -10.89 -0.30
N MET A 66 -17.86 -10.47 0.35
CA MET A 66 -17.78 -9.14 0.95
C MET A 66 -17.78 -8.03 -0.11
N SER A 67 -17.02 -8.21 -1.18
CA SER A 67 -16.99 -7.28 -2.32
C SER A 67 -18.36 -7.15 -2.98
N ASP A 68 -19.06 -8.26 -3.20
CA ASP A 68 -20.40 -8.26 -3.78
C ASP A 68 -21.40 -7.53 -2.88
N SER A 69 -21.34 -7.78 -1.56
CA SER A 69 -22.22 -7.12 -0.59
C SER A 69 -21.97 -5.61 -0.51
N ILE A 70 -20.70 -5.19 -0.49
CA ILE A 70 -20.33 -3.77 -0.48
C ILE A 70 -20.77 -3.09 -1.78
N THR A 71 -20.57 -3.74 -2.93
CA THR A 71 -21.00 -3.19 -4.24
C THR A 71 -22.51 -2.96 -4.27
N ASN A 72 -23.29 -3.90 -3.72
CA ASN A 72 -24.75 -3.77 -3.66
C ASN A 72 -25.24 -2.80 -2.57
N ASN A 73 -24.39 -2.39 -1.63
CA ASN A 73 -24.74 -1.53 -0.49
C ASN A 73 -23.72 -0.38 -0.32
N LEU A 74 -23.32 0.24 -1.44
CA LEU A 74 -22.21 1.17 -1.48
C LEU A 74 -22.40 2.38 -0.55
N ASP A 75 -23.57 3.02 -0.59
CA ASP A 75 -23.88 4.19 0.25
C ASP A 75 -23.77 3.86 1.75
N TRP A 76 -24.21 2.67 2.15
CA TRP A 76 -24.05 2.19 3.52
C TRP A 76 -22.57 2.01 3.86
N TYR A 77 -21.79 1.40 2.96
CA TYR A 77 -20.37 1.16 3.22
C TYR A 77 -19.57 2.46 3.33
N LEU A 78 -19.87 3.47 2.50
CA LEU A 78 -19.24 4.79 2.58
C LEU A 78 -19.50 5.44 3.95
N LYS A 79 -20.75 5.43 4.40
CA LYS A 79 -21.11 5.94 5.73
C LYS A 79 -20.44 5.14 6.85
N TYR A 80 -20.45 3.82 6.76
CA TYR A 80 -19.78 2.94 7.71
C TYR A 80 -18.28 3.23 7.79
N ALA A 81 -17.63 3.47 6.65
CA ALA A 81 -16.22 3.81 6.61
C ALA A 81 -15.92 5.15 7.30
N GLU A 82 -16.74 6.17 7.06
CA GLU A 82 -16.61 7.49 7.69
C GLU A 82 -16.82 7.46 9.21
N GLU A 83 -17.81 6.70 9.68
CA GLU A 83 -18.21 6.70 11.09
C GLU A 83 -17.38 5.71 11.94
N GLU A 84 -17.04 4.55 11.40
CA GLU A 84 -16.51 3.43 12.17
C GLU A 84 -15.05 3.10 11.81
N ILE A 85 -14.70 3.12 10.52
CA ILE A 85 -13.38 2.64 10.07
C ILE A 85 -12.31 3.72 10.22
N ILE A 86 -12.54 4.88 9.60
CA ILE A 86 -11.54 5.96 9.50
C ILE A 86 -11.17 6.51 10.88
N PRO A 87 -12.12 6.84 11.79
CA PRO A 87 -11.77 7.44 13.08
C PRO A 87 -11.06 6.45 14.01
N LYS A 88 -11.48 5.18 13.99
CA LYS A 88 -10.97 4.15 14.90
C LYS A 88 -9.73 3.45 14.37
N LYS A 89 -9.42 3.60 13.07
CA LYS A 89 -8.35 2.87 12.37
C LYS A 89 -8.46 1.35 12.55
N THR A 90 -9.70 0.86 12.65
CA THR A 90 -10.03 -0.57 12.73
C THR A 90 -11.09 -0.86 11.68
N PHE A 91 -11.18 -2.12 11.24
CA PHE A 91 -12.22 -2.52 10.29
C PHE A 91 -13.22 -3.45 10.99
N PRO A 92 -14.12 -2.94 11.86
CA PRO A 92 -14.99 -3.80 12.66
C PRO A 92 -15.92 -4.65 11.81
N TYR A 93 -16.43 -5.74 12.40
CA TYR A 93 -17.46 -6.55 11.75
C TYR A 93 -18.80 -5.83 11.68
N HIS A 94 -19.49 -5.98 10.56
CA HIS A 94 -20.90 -5.59 10.41
C HIS A 94 -21.62 -6.56 9.47
N GLN A 95 -22.90 -6.86 9.74
CA GLN A 95 -23.68 -7.83 8.96
C GLN A 95 -23.83 -7.45 7.47
N ASN A 96 -23.85 -6.16 7.15
CA ASN A 96 -23.93 -5.67 5.76
C ASN A 96 -22.63 -5.90 4.95
N LEU A 97 -21.56 -6.36 5.60
CA LEU A 97 -20.40 -6.91 4.88
C LEU A 97 -20.76 -8.20 4.14
N GLY A 98 -21.91 -8.82 4.37
CA GLY A 98 -22.39 -9.99 3.61
C GLY A 98 -21.61 -11.28 3.88
N ILE A 99 -20.81 -11.28 4.94
CA ILE A 99 -20.06 -12.43 5.47
C ILE A 99 -20.49 -12.68 6.90
N THR A 100 -20.34 -13.92 7.39
CA THR A 100 -20.64 -14.22 8.79
C THR A 100 -19.56 -13.68 9.72
N LYS A 101 -19.86 -13.63 11.03
CA LYS A 101 -18.87 -13.22 12.02
C LYS A 101 -17.68 -14.17 12.05
N GLU A 102 -17.93 -15.46 11.87
CA GLU A 102 -16.88 -16.49 11.84
C GLU A 102 -16.00 -16.36 10.59
N GLU A 103 -16.57 -16.01 9.44
CA GLU A 103 -15.81 -15.71 8.22
C GLU A 103 -14.94 -14.47 8.40
N TYR A 104 -15.49 -13.42 9.01
CA TYR A 104 -14.74 -12.21 9.35
C TYR A 104 -13.60 -12.49 10.33
N ASP A 105 -13.87 -13.19 11.43
CA ASP A 105 -12.87 -13.50 12.47
C ASP A 105 -11.74 -14.36 11.89
N PHE A 106 -12.09 -15.33 11.05
CA PHE A 106 -11.11 -16.12 10.30
C PHE A 106 -10.25 -15.26 9.39
N MET A 107 -10.83 -14.31 8.67
CA MET A 107 -10.09 -13.40 7.79
C MET A 107 -9.13 -12.52 8.59
N ILE A 108 -9.59 -11.88 9.65
CA ILE A 108 -8.76 -11.01 10.51
C ILE A 108 -7.61 -11.82 11.14
N ASP A 109 -7.90 -12.98 11.73
CA ASP A 109 -6.88 -13.85 12.32
C ASP A 109 -5.79 -14.24 11.32
N LYS A 110 -6.17 -14.60 10.09
CA LYS A 110 -5.20 -14.98 9.06
C LYS A 110 -4.37 -13.79 8.60
N MET A 111 -4.94 -12.59 8.55
CA MET A 111 -4.22 -11.38 8.14
C MET A 111 -3.28 -10.85 9.22
N ASP A 112 -3.70 -10.86 10.48
CA ASP A 112 -2.88 -10.40 11.60
C ASP A 112 -1.63 -11.28 11.79
N ASN A 113 -1.66 -12.51 11.28
CA ASN A 113 -0.56 -13.46 11.31
C ASN A 113 0.15 -13.63 9.97
N ALA A 114 -0.23 -12.87 8.94
CA ALA A 114 0.40 -12.97 7.64
C ALA A 114 1.70 -12.16 7.58
N GLU A 115 2.67 -12.70 6.86
CA GLU A 115 3.95 -12.06 6.57
C GLU A 115 4.07 -11.91 5.06
N TYR A 116 4.61 -10.77 4.64
CA TYR A 116 5.00 -10.59 3.25
C TYR A 116 6.23 -11.46 2.98
N ILE A 117 6.18 -12.23 1.91
CA ILE A 117 7.33 -12.97 1.39
C ILE A 117 7.63 -12.51 -0.03
N ASN A 118 8.91 -12.57 -0.42
CA ASN A 118 9.28 -12.41 -1.83
C ASN A 118 8.73 -13.61 -2.61
N THR A 119 7.83 -13.34 -3.57
CA THR A 119 7.36 -14.37 -4.52
C THR A 119 7.86 -14.18 -5.93
N LYS A 120 8.33 -12.98 -6.28
CA LYS A 120 8.79 -12.61 -7.62
C LYS A 120 9.77 -11.47 -7.54
N ASP A 121 10.63 -11.40 -8.55
CA ASP A 121 11.50 -10.24 -8.74
C ASP A 121 10.90 -9.31 -9.80
N GLY A 122 11.02 -8.01 -9.55
CA GLY A 122 10.79 -6.94 -10.51
C GLY A 122 12.02 -6.07 -10.66
N LYS A 123 11.94 -5.07 -11.54
CA LYS A 123 13.01 -4.10 -11.76
C LYS A 123 12.54 -2.69 -11.51
N LEU A 124 13.34 -1.94 -10.77
CA LEU A 124 13.18 -0.50 -10.57
C LEU A 124 14.32 0.23 -11.26
N PHE A 125 14.03 1.39 -11.84
CA PHE A 125 15.03 2.30 -12.40
C PHE A 125 14.80 3.69 -11.84
N PHE A 126 15.82 4.25 -11.22
CA PHE A 126 15.78 5.59 -10.65
C PHE A 126 16.49 6.56 -11.58
N LYS A 127 15.87 7.69 -11.88
CA LYS A 127 16.50 8.79 -12.63
C LYS A 127 16.37 10.07 -11.83
N LYS A 128 17.45 10.84 -11.73
CA LYS A 128 17.41 12.17 -11.12
C LYS A 128 17.66 13.23 -12.19
N LYS A 129 16.77 14.21 -12.26
CA LYS A 129 16.95 15.41 -13.06
C LYS A 129 16.60 16.61 -12.17
N ASP A 130 17.60 17.42 -11.87
CA ASP A 130 17.47 18.59 -11.00
C ASP A 130 16.83 18.23 -9.65
N ARG A 131 15.58 18.64 -9.45
CA ARG A 131 14.77 18.47 -8.23
C ARG A 131 13.71 17.38 -8.36
N GLU A 132 13.76 16.57 -9.42
CA GLU A 132 12.83 15.48 -9.65
C GLU A 132 13.57 14.13 -9.62
N ILE A 133 13.06 13.19 -8.82
CA ILE A 133 13.44 11.78 -8.89
C ILE A 133 12.30 11.02 -9.57
N GLN A 134 12.60 10.36 -10.68
CA GLN A 134 11.67 9.50 -11.40
C GLN A 134 11.95 8.04 -11.07
N ILE A 135 10.90 7.30 -10.72
CA ILE A 135 10.91 5.85 -10.50
C ILE A 135 10.15 5.19 -11.65
N LEU A 136 10.86 4.37 -12.41
CA LEU A 136 10.31 3.54 -13.48
C LEU A 136 10.38 2.08 -13.04
N SER A 137 9.51 1.25 -13.62
CA SER A 137 9.50 -0.18 -13.39
C SER A 137 9.46 -0.98 -14.69
N ASP A 138 9.77 -2.27 -14.59
CA ASP A 138 9.41 -3.25 -15.61
C ASP A 138 7.92 -3.62 -15.55
N GLU A 139 7.54 -4.61 -16.38
CA GLU A 139 6.16 -5.09 -16.50
C GLU A 139 5.69 -5.97 -15.34
N ASN A 140 6.62 -6.46 -14.49
CA ASN A 140 6.29 -7.26 -13.32
C ASN A 140 5.62 -6.42 -12.23
N LEU A 141 5.89 -5.11 -12.20
CA LEU A 141 5.27 -4.15 -11.29
C LEU A 141 4.05 -3.48 -11.94
N ASN A 142 2.93 -3.49 -11.21
CA ASN A 142 1.62 -3.07 -11.69
C ASN A 142 1.29 -1.63 -11.34
N LEU A 143 1.60 -1.20 -10.11
CA LEU A 143 1.22 0.10 -9.55
C LEU A 143 2.37 1.10 -9.56
N ILE A 144 3.61 0.63 -9.38
CA ILE A 144 4.80 1.49 -9.41
C ILE A 144 5.14 1.83 -10.87
N LYS A 145 4.37 2.71 -11.50
CA LYS A 145 4.56 3.09 -12.92
C LYS A 145 4.78 4.57 -13.07
N ASN A 146 6.00 4.97 -13.45
CA ASN A 146 6.36 6.35 -13.75
C ASN A 146 5.98 7.32 -12.61
N ILE A 147 6.47 7.00 -11.42
CA ILE A 147 6.31 7.85 -10.24
C ILE A 147 7.35 8.97 -10.31
N ARG A 148 6.96 10.21 -10.04
CA ARG A 148 7.87 11.36 -10.02
C ARG A 148 7.77 12.08 -8.69
N ILE A 149 8.88 12.17 -7.99
CA ILE A 149 8.99 12.82 -6.69
C ILE A 149 9.62 14.20 -6.90
N ASP A 150 8.86 15.25 -6.59
CA ASP A 150 9.39 16.61 -6.53
C ASP A 150 10.03 16.83 -5.15
N THR A 151 11.35 16.95 -5.11
CA THR A 151 12.10 17.05 -3.84
C THR A 151 12.04 18.43 -3.20
N GLU A 152 11.56 19.45 -3.91
CA GLU A 152 11.38 20.80 -3.38
C GLU A 152 9.96 21.00 -2.86
N LYS A 153 8.95 20.57 -3.63
CA LYS A 153 7.54 20.69 -3.24
C LYS A 153 7.08 19.61 -2.28
N ASN A 154 7.86 18.55 -2.13
CA ASN A 154 7.50 17.37 -1.35
C ASN A 154 6.17 16.75 -1.81
N THR A 155 6.03 16.57 -3.13
CA THR A 155 4.84 15.99 -3.76
C THR A 155 5.23 14.81 -4.64
N ILE A 156 4.27 13.92 -4.90
CA ILE A 156 4.48 12.74 -5.74
C ILE A 156 3.45 12.73 -6.86
N LYS A 157 3.92 12.80 -8.10
CA LYS A 157 3.08 12.61 -9.28
C LYS A 157 3.04 11.13 -9.66
N THR A 158 1.83 10.63 -9.81
CA THR A 158 1.51 9.27 -10.24
C THR A 158 0.66 9.33 -11.52
N PRO A 159 0.41 8.19 -12.19
CA PRO A 159 -0.54 8.15 -13.30
C PRO A 159 -1.97 8.55 -12.94
N LEU A 160 -2.34 8.53 -11.65
CA LEU A 160 -3.68 8.84 -11.16
C LEU A 160 -3.83 10.28 -10.64
N GLY A 161 -2.72 10.99 -10.40
CA GLY A 161 -2.74 12.38 -9.95
C GLY A 161 -1.51 12.73 -9.12
N GLU A 162 -1.57 13.91 -8.50
CA GLU A 162 -0.52 14.40 -7.59
C GLU A 162 -0.92 14.11 -6.14
N CYS A 163 -0.02 13.47 -5.39
CA CYS A 163 -0.17 13.14 -3.98
C CYS A 163 0.56 14.20 -3.14
N GLU A 164 -0.10 14.65 -2.09
CA GLU A 164 0.44 15.58 -1.10
C GLU A 164 1.05 14.82 0.07
N TYR A 165 2.08 15.39 0.70
CA TYR A 165 2.71 14.78 1.87
C TYR A 165 1.72 14.71 3.04
N GLU A 166 1.53 13.51 3.60
CA GLU A 166 0.65 13.28 4.74
C GLU A 166 1.42 13.20 6.06
N GLY A 167 2.62 12.62 6.07
CA GLY A 167 3.44 12.53 7.27
C GLY A 167 4.47 11.41 7.28
N GLU A 168 5.10 11.25 8.44
CA GLU A 168 6.03 10.14 8.73
C GLU A 168 5.26 8.86 9.09
N ILE A 169 5.86 7.73 8.74
CA ILE A 169 5.44 6.38 9.09
C ILE A 169 6.44 5.83 10.10
N LYS A 170 5.90 5.24 11.17
CA LYS A 170 6.65 4.41 12.10
C LYS A 170 5.84 3.14 12.36
N ALA A 171 6.12 2.09 11.60
CA ALA A 171 5.47 0.81 11.81
C ALA A 171 5.88 0.25 13.17
N SER A 172 4.93 -0.39 13.87
CA SER A 172 5.20 -0.95 15.20
C SER A 172 6.13 -2.16 15.09
N ASP A 173 6.84 -2.47 16.17
CA ASP A 173 7.74 -3.65 16.20
C ASP A 173 6.95 -4.97 16.16
N GLU A 174 5.64 -4.93 16.44
CA GLU A 174 4.71 -6.06 16.37
C GLU A 174 4.08 -6.24 14.97
N GLN A 175 4.27 -5.31 14.03
CA GLN A 175 3.74 -5.41 12.67
C GLN A 175 4.37 -6.62 11.95
N LYS A 176 3.60 -7.67 11.72
CA LYS A 176 4.12 -8.89 11.06
C LYS A 176 4.27 -8.73 9.55
N ALA A 177 3.26 -8.16 8.88
CA ALA A 177 3.20 -8.14 7.41
C ALA A 177 4.50 -7.64 6.77
N THR A 178 4.95 -6.43 7.11
CA THR A 178 6.18 -5.83 6.55
C THR A 178 7.37 -5.89 7.52
N GLY A 179 7.17 -6.37 8.74
CA GLY A 179 8.08 -6.05 9.85
C GLY A 179 8.10 -4.56 10.22
N PRO A 180 8.97 -4.15 11.15
CA PRO A 180 9.17 -2.76 11.52
C PRO A 180 9.92 -1.95 10.47
N TRP A 181 9.45 -0.74 10.19
CA TRP A 181 10.06 0.19 9.25
C TRP A 181 9.65 1.63 9.52
N SER A 182 10.43 2.56 8.98
CA SER A 182 10.15 4.00 9.06
C SER A 182 10.25 4.64 7.69
N GLY A 183 9.42 5.63 7.42
CA GLY A 183 9.40 6.28 6.13
C GLY A 183 8.41 7.42 6.07
N LYS A 184 7.97 7.75 4.87
CA LYS A 184 7.06 8.87 4.59
C LYS A 184 5.87 8.40 3.79
N MET A 185 4.74 9.09 3.95
CA MET A 185 3.51 8.84 3.19
C MET A 185 3.06 10.09 2.44
N TRP A 186 2.57 9.87 1.23
CA TRP A 186 1.89 10.85 0.41
C TRP A 186 0.54 10.30 -0.02
N THR A 187 -0.45 11.18 -0.07
CA THR A 187 -1.84 10.81 -0.30
C THR A 187 -2.49 11.66 -1.37
N LEU A 188 -3.25 11.01 -2.24
CA LEU A 188 -4.21 11.65 -3.14
C LEU A 188 -5.61 11.18 -2.76
N LYS A 189 -6.50 12.15 -2.52
CA LYS A 189 -7.95 11.96 -2.30
C LYS A 189 -8.68 12.62 -3.46
N SER A 190 -9.33 11.84 -4.32
CA SER A 190 -10.03 12.39 -5.50
C SER A 190 -11.24 11.53 -5.87
N ASN A 191 -12.43 12.13 -5.93
CA ASN A 191 -13.66 11.49 -6.40
C ASN A 191 -13.93 10.08 -5.83
N GLY A 192 -13.75 9.91 -4.52
CA GLY A 192 -13.94 8.61 -3.85
C GLY A 192 -12.79 7.62 -4.05
N LEU A 193 -11.67 8.04 -4.65
CA LEU A 193 -10.41 7.31 -4.74
C LEU A 193 -9.43 7.83 -3.69
N LEU A 194 -8.78 6.90 -3.01
CA LEU A 194 -7.68 7.11 -2.08
C LEU A 194 -6.45 6.39 -2.62
N TYR A 195 -5.39 7.14 -2.86
CA TYR A 195 -4.09 6.61 -3.26
C TYR A 195 -3.08 6.96 -2.18
N HIS A 196 -2.44 5.95 -1.62
CA HIS A 196 -1.30 6.12 -0.72
C HIS A 196 -0.03 5.67 -1.45
N PHE A 197 0.97 6.55 -1.45
CA PHE A 197 2.34 6.20 -1.76
C PHE A 197 3.15 6.27 -0.47
N SER A 198 3.87 5.21 -0.15
CA SER A 198 4.80 5.19 0.96
C SER A 198 6.19 4.79 0.50
N LEU A 199 7.20 5.42 1.07
CA LEU A 199 8.61 5.12 0.83
C LEU A 199 9.36 5.18 2.16
N GLY A 200 10.16 4.17 2.44
CA GLY A 200 10.89 4.11 3.70
C GLY A 200 12.03 3.11 3.70
N LYS A 201 12.49 2.79 4.91
CA LYS A 201 13.57 1.86 5.20
C LYS A 201 13.13 0.86 6.25
N LEU A 202 13.37 -0.41 5.96
CA LEU A 202 13.10 -1.49 6.89
C LEU A 202 14.13 -1.47 8.02
N LYS A 203 13.70 -1.74 9.25
CA LYS A 203 14.58 -1.73 10.42
C LYS A 203 15.45 -2.98 10.40
N ASN A 204 16.74 -2.82 10.71
CA ASN A 204 17.74 -3.89 10.83
C ASN A 204 18.06 -4.66 9.54
N ILE A 205 17.59 -4.21 8.38
CA ILE A 205 17.96 -4.77 7.08
C ILE A 205 18.30 -3.64 6.09
N ASN A 206 19.23 -3.90 5.18
CA ASN A 206 19.77 -2.92 4.22
C ASN A 206 18.84 -2.72 3.01
N LYS A 207 17.53 -2.63 3.28
CA LYS A 207 16.47 -2.54 2.27
C LYS A 207 15.57 -1.35 2.52
N SER A 208 15.19 -0.73 1.42
CA SER A 208 14.10 0.24 1.35
C SER A 208 12.83 -0.44 0.87
N ILE A 209 11.70 0.13 1.27
CA ILE A 209 10.36 -0.34 0.91
C ILE A 209 9.62 0.76 0.16
N ILE A 210 8.97 0.40 -0.95
CA ILE A 210 7.89 1.18 -1.56
C ILE A 210 6.60 0.41 -1.35
N TYR A 211 5.59 1.07 -0.81
CA TYR A 211 4.25 0.51 -0.63
C TYR A 211 3.23 1.45 -1.27
N ILE A 212 2.46 0.94 -2.22
CA ILE A 212 1.35 1.65 -2.86
C ILE A 212 0.05 0.96 -2.49
N SER A 213 -0.94 1.74 -2.08
CA SER A 213 -2.31 1.27 -1.85
C SER A 213 -3.29 2.17 -2.58
N ILE A 214 -4.21 1.58 -3.35
CA ILE A 214 -5.24 2.28 -4.09
C ILE A 214 -6.59 1.68 -3.69
N LYS A 215 -7.45 2.52 -3.11
CA LYS A 215 -8.74 2.13 -2.56
C LYS A 215 -9.83 3.08 -3.00
N GLY A 216 -11.02 2.56 -3.21
CA GLY A 216 -12.21 3.38 -3.48
C GLY A 216 -12.82 3.11 -4.85
N ILE A 217 -13.53 4.08 -5.40
CA ILE A 217 -14.28 3.91 -6.65
C ILE A 217 -13.50 4.54 -7.80
N TYR A 218 -13.31 3.79 -8.87
CA TYR A 218 -12.71 4.28 -10.11
C TYR A 218 -13.42 3.69 -11.31
N LYS A 219 -13.96 4.55 -12.18
CA LYS A 219 -14.71 4.15 -13.38
C LYS A 219 -15.81 3.12 -13.07
N ASP A 220 -16.67 3.46 -12.12
CA ASP A 220 -17.83 2.66 -11.68
C ASP A 220 -17.47 1.27 -11.11
N SER A 221 -16.21 1.06 -10.73
CA SER A 221 -15.73 -0.17 -10.10
C SER A 221 -15.05 0.15 -8.77
N ILE A 222 -15.27 -0.71 -7.77
CA ILE A 222 -14.48 -0.69 -6.54
C ILE A 222 -13.09 -1.21 -6.88
N ILE A 223 -12.07 -0.42 -6.58
CA ILE A 223 -10.68 -0.81 -6.61
C ILE A 223 -10.22 -0.96 -5.17
N ASN A 224 -9.60 -2.10 -4.88
CA ASN A 224 -8.75 -2.28 -3.72
C ASN A 224 -7.55 -3.11 -4.18
N THR A 225 -6.41 -2.42 -4.34
CA THR A 225 -5.18 -3.05 -4.80
C THR A 225 -4.01 -2.41 -4.08
N GLU A 226 -3.03 -3.23 -3.79
CA GLU A 226 -1.78 -2.80 -3.19
C GLU A 226 -0.60 -3.46 -3.89
N GLU A 227 0.56 -2.84 -3.77
CA GLU A 227 1.83 -3.38 -4.25
C GLU A 227 2.91 -2.95 -3.27
N ALA A 228 3.61 -3.95 -2.71
CA ALA A 228 4.73 -3.77 -1.82
C ALA A 228 5.99 -4.28 -2.53
N VAL A 229 7.04 -3.46 -2.53
CA VAL A 229 8.35 -3.88 -3.06
C VAL A 229 9.46 -3.50 -2.11
N GLU A 230 10.44 -4.38 -2.01
CA GLU A 230 11.68 -4.13 -1.27
C GLU A 230 12.85 -4.08 -2.22
N PHE A 231 13.81 -3.20 -1.98
CA PHE A 231 15.03 -3.14 -2.78
C PHE A 231 16.23 -2.74 -1.92
N HIS A 232 17.40 -3.23 -2.30
CA HIS A 232 18.63 -2.91 -1.57
C HIS A 232 18.96 -1.42 -1.72
N SER A 233 19.15 -0.77 -0.57
CA SER A 233 19.41 0.67 -0.50
C SER A 233 20.84 0.96 -0.02
N VAL A 234 21.74 -0.02 -0.08
CA VAL A 234 23.13 0.09 0.38
C VAL A 234 24.01 -0.67 -0.59
N SER A 235 25.14 -0.06 -0.95
CA SER A 235 26.20 -0.62 -1.79
C SER A 235 26.94 -1.76 -1.11
#